data_AF-A0AAD6HTP2-F1
#
_entry.id   AF-A0AAD6HTP2-F1
#
_cell.length_a   1.000
_cell.length_b   1.000
_cell.length_c   1.000
_cell.angle_alpha   90.00
_cell.angle_beta   90.00
_cell.angle_gamma   90.00
#
_symmetry.space_group_name_H-M   'P 1'
#
loop_
_entity.id
_entity.type
_entity.pdbx_description
1 polymer ?
#
loop_
_entity_poly.entity_id
_entity_poly.type
_entity_poly.pdbx_seq_one_letter_code
_entity_poly.pdbx_strand_id
1 'polypeptide(L)'
;MHEHVLREEYGYEGAHPYWPIADDVEDFPNVGILDPEFGFGGNGTGVTNCVTDGPFADLTLHMKEDRSIGEYCLSRHLNQTYLALGSISGINTCFAVQIYSSAWQCYGANPHQAGHDGMRGGIGTSILATQGM
;
A
#
# COMPACT_ATOMS: atom_id res chain seq x y z
N MET A 1 -13.26 -7.07 9.23
CA MET A 1 -13.15 -6.45 10.57
C MET A 1 -12.96 -4.95 10.46
N HIS A 2 -11.94 -4.44 9.76
CA HIS A 2 -11.70 -2.99 9.64
C HIS A 2 -12.91 -2.20 9.12
N GLU A 3 -13.57 -2.64 8.04
CA GLU A 3 -14.80 -2.01 7.53
C GLU A 3 -15.90 -1.91 8.61
N HIS A 4 -16.09 -2.97 9.40
CA HIS A 4 -17.12 -2.99 10.44
C HIS A 4 -16.84 -1.94 11.52
N VAL A 5 -15.59 -1.79 11.95
CA VAL A 5 -15.18 -0.73 12.88
C VAL A 5 -15.47 0.64 12.28
N LEU A 6 -15.11 0.88 11.02
CA LEU A 6 -15.41 2.15 10.34
C LEU A 6 -16.90 2.47 10.33
N ARG A 7 -17.76 1.47 10.06
CA ARG A 7 -19.22 1.66 10.00
C ARG A 7 -19.84 1.89 11.37
N GLU A 8 -19.57 0.99 12.32
CA GLU A 8 -20.27 0.96 13.61
C GLU A 8 -19.72 1.97 14.62
N GLU A 9 -18.42 2.27 14.58
CA GLU A 9 -17.78 3.15 15.58
C GLU A 9 -17.53 4.57 15.03
N TYR A 10 -17.35 4.72 13.72
CA TYR A 10 -16.99 5.99 13.09
C TYR A 10 -18.03 6.51 12.09
N GLY A 11 -19.17 5.80 11.92
CA GLY A 11 -20.28 6.26 11.09
C GLY A 11 -19.97 6.31 9.59
N TYR A 12 -19.03 5.48 9.10
CA TYR A 12 -18.71 5.44 7.69
C TYR A 12 -19.84 4.81 6.87
N GLU A 13 -20.51 5.60 6.04
CA GLU A 13 -21.61 5.12 5.19
C GLU A 13 -21.17 4.74 3.77
N GLY A 14 -19.93 5.09 3.39
CA GLY A 14 -19.39 4.86 2.05
C GLY A 14 -19.12 3.39 1.70
N ALA A 15 -18.69 3.15 0.46
CA ALA A 15 -18.23 1.84 0.01
C ALA A 15 -16.78 1.58 0.44
N HIS A 16 -16.42 0.33 0.72
CA HIS A 16 -15.03 -0.01 1.01
C HIS A 16 -14.17 0.19 -0.26
N PRO A 17 -13.18 1.10 -0.25
CA PRO A 17 -12.39 1.39 -1.43
C PRO A 17 -11.40 0.25 -1.72
N TYR A 18 -10.95 0.15 -2.97
CA TYR A 18 -9.81 -0.66 -3.37
C TYR A 18 -8.95 0.12 -4.36
N TRP A 19 -7.67 -0.22 -4.44
CA TRP A 19 -6.75 0.38 -5.40
C TRP A 19 -6.58 -0.51 -6.63
N PRO A 20 -7.07 -0.12 -7.82
CA PRO A 20 -6.84 -0.86 -9.06
C PRO A 20 -5.41 -0.63 -9.59
N ILE A 21 -4.40 -1.20 -8.91
CA ILE A 21 -2.98 -1.02 -9.27
C ILE A 21 -2.74 -1.18 -10.77
N ALA A 22 -3.34 -2.21 -11.40
CA ALA A 22 -3.15 -2.51 -12.81
C ALA A 22 -3.54 -1.37 -13.77
N ASP A 23 -4.51 -0.53 -13.39
CA ASP A 23 -4.96 0.62 -14.17
C ASP A 23 -4.06 1.85 -13.95
N ASP A 24 -3.41 1.90 -12.79
CA ASP A 24 -2.62 3.03 -12.31
C ASP A 24 -1.11 2.87 -12.53
N VAL A 25 -0.63 1.67 -12.93
CA VAL A 25 0.81 1.38 -13.08
C VAL A 25 1.51 2.43 -13.94
N GLU A 26 0.94 2.83 -15.08
CA GLU A 26 1.64 3.71 -16.03
C GLU A 26 1.68 5.19 -15.60
N ASP A 27 0.80 5.60 -14.66
CA ASP A 27 0.73 6.99 -14.18
C ASP A 27 1.44 7.20 -12.84
N PHE A 28 1.89 6.13 -12.20
CA PHE A 28 2.54 6.23 -10.89
C PHE A 28 3.86 7.03 -10.96
N PRO A 29 4.09 7.99 -10.04
CA PRO A 29 3.38 8.19 -8.78
C PRO A 29 2.18 9.18 -8.81
N ASN A 30 1.73 9.65 -9.97
CA ASN A 30 0.67 10.67 -10.10
C ASN A 30 -0.76 10.09 -10.00
N VAL A 31 -0.95 9.09 -9.13
CA VAL A 31 -2.21 8.33 -9.02
C VAL A 31 -3.07 8.88 -7.89
N GLY A 32 -4.39 8.73 -7.98
CA GLY A 32 -5.33 9.32 -7.02
C GLY A 32 -5.14 8.86 -5.57
N ILE A 33 -4.64 7.64 -5.33
CA ILE A 33 -4.34 7.17 -3.97
C ILE A 33 -3.21 7.98 -3.30
N LEU A 34 -2.35 8.63 -4.07
CA LEU A 34 -1.25 9.47 -3.59
C LEU A 34 -1.57 10.97 -3.65
N ASP A 35 -2.80 11.34 -3.98
CA ASP A 35 -3.23 12.73 -3.98
C ASP A 35 -3.20 13.31 -2.54
N PRO A 36 -2.69 14.53 -2.35
CA PRO A 36 -2.54 15.14 -1.02
C PRO A 36 -3.84 15.69 -0.43
N GLU A 37 -4.95 15.75 -1.17
CA GLU A 37 -6.24 16.23 -0.66
C GLU A 37 -7.27 15.10 -0.57
N PHE A 38 -7.37 14.29 -1.63
CA PHE A 38 -8.37 13.23 -1.77
C PHE A 38 -7.80 11.82 -1.58
N GLY A 39 -6.48 11.69 -1.50
CA GLY A 39 -5.77 10.43 -1.31
C GLY A 39 -5.15 10.27 0.08
N PHE A 40 -4.08 9.48 0.16
CA PHE A 40 -3.39 9.09 1.39
C PHE A 40 -2.03 9.79 1.56
N GLY A 41 -1.81 10.89 0.84
CA GLY A 41 -0.53 11.59 0.77
C GLY A 41 0.49 10.93 -0.16
N GLY A 42 1.46 11.70 -0.61
CA GLY A 42 2.41 11.34 -1.63
C GLY A 42 3.66 10.64 -1.10
N ASN A 43 4.77 10.88 -1.80
CA ASN A 43 6.07 10.29 -1.48
C ASN A 43 6.69 10.89 -0.20
N GLY A 44 7.61 10.14 0.40
CA GLY A 44 8.44 10.65 1.48
C GLY A 44 9.40 11.74 1.02
N THR A 45 9.72 12.68 1.91
CA THR A 45 10.69 13.75 1.65
C THR A 45 11.83 13.79 2.69
N GLY A 46 12.94 14.40 2.30
CA GLY A 46 14.12 14.56 3.17
C GLY A 46 14.85 13.26 3.48
N VAL A 47 15.71 13.29 4.50
CA VAL A 47 16.57 12.14 4.88
C VAL A 47 15.79 11.00 5.56
N THR A 48 14.64 11.31 6.15
CA THR A 48 13.79 10.34 6.86
C THR A 48 12.76 9.70 5.94
N ASN A 49 12.57 10.23 4.72
CA ASN A 49 11.50 9.84 3.81
C ASN A 49 10.11 9.91 4.46
N CYS A 50 9.89 10.82 5.42
CA CYS A 50 8.56 10.99 6.01
C CYS A 50 7.60 11.54 4.95
N VAL A 51 6.37 11.04 4.95
CA VAL A 51 5.25 11.66 4.21
C VAL A 51 4.97 13.01 4.88
N THR A 52 4.89 14.07 4.08
CA THR A 52 4.75 15.46 4.58
C THR A 52 3.52 16.18 4.03
N ASP A 53 2.68 15.49 3.28
CA ASP A 53 1.42 15.99 2.73
C ASP A 53 0.28 14.99 2.97
N GLY A 54 -0.94 15.46 2.75
CA GLY A 54 -2.15 14.67 2.93
C GLY A 54 -2.55 14.38 4.37
N PRO A 55 -3.65 13.63 4.54
CA PRO A 55 -4.29 13.42 5.83
C PRO A 55 -3.43 12.62 6.84
N PHE A 56 -2.33 12.01 6.38
CA PHE A 56 -1.43 11.20 7.19
C PHE A 56 -0.03 11.81 7.38
N ALA A 57 0.18 13.07 7.00
CA ALA A 57 1.48 13.75 7.15
C ALA A 57 2.01 13.74 8.60
N ASP A 58 1.10 13.89 9.57
CA ASP A 58 1.43 13.92 11.01
C ASP A 58 1.19 12.58 11.72
N LEU A 59 0.98 11.50 10.96
CA LEU A 59 0.74 10.17 11.53
C LEU A 59 1.99 9.67 12.27
N THR A 60 1.82 9.38 13.56
CA THR A 60 2.83 8.70 14.39
C THR A 60 2.55 7.21 14.43
N LEU A 61 3.50 6.41 13.95
CA LEU A 61 3.47 4.95 14.04
C LEU A 61 4.19 4.49 15.31
N HIS A 62 3.62 3.49 15.99
CA HIS A 62 4.12 3.02 17.30
C HIS A 62 4.70 1.61 17.29
N MET A 63 4.41 0.82 16.25
CA MET A 63 4.97 -0.53 16.08
C MET A 63 5.99 -0.49 14.97
N LYS A 64 7.18 -1.06 15.20
CA LYS A 64 8.22 -1.17 14.18
C LYS A 64 8.12 -2.51 13.43
N GLU A 65 8.86 -2.61 12.33
CA GLU A 65 8.96 -3.83 11.53
C GLU A 65 9.42 -5.07 12.33
N ASP A 66 10.32 -4.87 13.30
CA ASP A 66 10.80 -5.93 14.20
C ASP A 66 9.85 -6.23 15.37
N ARG A 67 8.65 -5.64 15.37
CA ARG A 67 7.62 -5.70 16.43
C ARG A 67 8.01 -5.04 17.75
N SER A 68 9.12 -4.31 17.80
CA SER A 68 9.41 -3.45 18.94
C SER A 68 8.50 -2.21 18.92
N ILE A 69 8.34 -1.61 20.09
CA ILE A 69 7.56 -0.38 20.25
C ILE A 69 8.49 0.82 20.11
N GLY A 70 8.05 1.82 19.36
CA GLY A 70 8.71 3.11 19.27
C GLY A 70 8.03 4.01 18.25
N GLU A 71 8.24 5.30 18.40
CA GLU A 71 7.58 6.32 17.59
C GLU A 71 8.41 6.70 16.36
N TYR A 72 7.74 6.81 15.22
CA TYR A 72 8.31 7.29 13.96
C TYR A 72 7.19 7.73 13.01
N CYS A 73 7.54 8.52 12.00
CA CYS A 73 6.58 8.97 10.99
C CYS A 73 6.19 7.84 10.02
N LEU A 74 5.04 7.98 9.38
CA LEU A 74 4.79 7.27 8.12
C LEU A 74 5.86 7.70 7.09
N SER A 75 6.56 6.73 6.50
CA SER A 75 7.58 6.98 5.48
C SER A 75 7.27 6.22 4.20
N ARG A 76 7.59 6.82 3.05
CA ARG A 76 7.41 6.22 1.71
C ARG A 76 8.63 6.45 0.84
N HIS A 77 8.92 5.50 -0.05
CA HIS A 77 9.97 5.65 -1.06
C HIS A 77 9.50 5.00 -2.36
N LEU A 78 8.59 5.69 -3.03
CA LEU A 78 7.82 5.19 -4.16
C LEU A 78 8.72 4.60 -5.26
N ASN A 79 8.34 3.44 -5.79
CA ASN A 79 9.13 2.71 -6.77
C ASN A 79 8.28 2.12 -7.90
N GLN A 80 8.33 2.78 -9.06
CA GLN A 80 7.63 2.36 -10.28
C GLN A 80 8.00 0.94 -10.72
N THR A 81 9.29 0.59 -10.66
CA THR A 81 9.78 -0.72 -11.13
C THR A 81 9.14 -1.86 -10.35
N TYR A 82 8.97 -1.70 -9.03
CA TYR A 82 8.28 -2.70 -8.22
C TYR A 82 6.77 -2.69 -8.41
N LEU A 83 6.15 -1.51 -8.52
CA LEU A 83 4.70 -1.42 -8.76
C LEU A 83 4.29 -2.07 -10.09
N ALA A 84 5.15 -2.03 -11.11
CA ALA A 84 4.89 -2.63 -12.43
C ALA A 84 4.66 -4.16 -12.39
N LEU A 85 5.07 -4.85 -11.32
CA LEU A 85 4.73 -6.26 -11.09
C LEU A 85 3.23 -6.48 -10.86
N GLY A 86 2.48 -5.43 -10.53
CA GLY A 86 1.03 -5.39 -10.40
C GLY A 86 0.28 -5.07 -11.70
N SER A 87 0.98 -4.99 -12.83
CA SER A 87 0.34 -4.75 -14.14
C SER A 87 -0.67 -5.84 -14.51
N ILE A 88 -1.60 -5.50 -15.42
CA ILE A 88 -2.61 -6.45 -15.91
C ILE A 88 -1.97 -7.72 -16.54
N SER A 89 -0.77 -7.60 -17.12
CA SER A 89 -0.01 -8.72 -17.64
C SER A 89 0.42 -9.69 -16.53
N GLY A 90 0.89 -9.15 -15.39
CA GLY A 90 1.22 -9.93 -14.20
C GLY A 90 0.00 -10.63 -13.61
N ILE A 91 -1.14 -9.93 -13.54
CA ILE A 91 -2.42 -10.51 -13.10
C ILE A 91 -2.85 -11.66 -14.01
N ASN A 92 -2.87 -11.43 -15.32
CA ASN A 92 -3.27 -12.44 -16.30
C ASN A 92 -2.38 -13.69 -16.26
N THR A 93 -1.09 -13.50 -15.98
CA THR A 93 -0.13 -14.62 -15.80
C THR A 93 -0.55 -15.49 -14.61
N CYS A 94 -0.88 -14.90 -13.46
CA CYS A 94 -1.33 -15.66 -12.29
C CYS A 94 -2.75 -16.23 -12.47
N PHE A 95 -3.63 -15.53 -13.17
CA PHE A 95 -5.00 -15.98 -13.45
C PHE A 95 -5.04 -17.23 -14.34
N ALA A 96 -4.06 -17.41 -15.21
CA ALA A 96 -3.95 -18.62 -16.04
C ALA A 96 -3.57 -19.89 -15.25
N VAL A 97 -3.09 -19.76 -14.00
CA VAL A 97 -2.63 -20.88 -13.18
C VAL A 97 -3.82 -21.69 -12.65
N GLN A 98 -3.90 -22.96 -13.02
CA GLN A 98 -5.06 -23.83 -12.72
C GLN A 98 -5.03 -24.44 -11.30
N ILE A 99 -3.85 -24.48 -10.67
CA ILE A 99 -3.69 -25.05 -9.33
C ILE A 99 -3.74 -23.92 -8.31
N TYR A 100 -4.70 -23.97 -7.39
CA TYR A 100 -4.90 -22.94 -6.37
C TYR A 100 -3.62 -22.59 -5.61
N SER A 101 -2.86 -23.58 -5.10
CA SER A 101 -1.64 -23.32 -4.33
C SER A 101 -0.58 -22.59 -5.15
N SER A 102 -0.42 -22.96 -6.42
CA SER A 102 0.48 -22.28 -7.35
C SER A 102 -0.02 -20.89 -7.73
N ALA A 103 -1.33 -20.71 -7.91
CA ALA A 103 -1.93 -19.41 -8.20
C ALA A 103 -1.75 -18.46 -7.01
N TRP A 104 -2.04 -18.93 -5.79
CA TRP A 104 -1.83 -18.18 -4.55
C TRP A 104 -0.36 -17.73 -4.39
N GLN A 105 0.60 -18.63 -4.64
CA GLN A 105 2.02 -18.28 -4.64
C GLN A 105 2.35 -17.22 -5.72
N CYS A 106 1.79 -17.35 -6.92
CA CYS A 106 1.98 -16.38 -8.00
C CYS A 106 1.44 -14.99 -7.62
N TYR A 107 0.21 -14.92 -7.11
CA TYR A 107 -0.43 -13.67 -6.67
C TYR A 107 0.36 -13.03 -5.52
N GLY A 108 0.81 -13.84 -4.56
CA GLY A 108 1.62 -13.39 -3.43
C GLY A 108 2.96 -12.79 -3.85
N ALA A 109 3.65 -13.43 -4.79
CA ALA A 109 4.99 -13.03 -5.23
C ALA A 109 5.01 -11.87 -6.24
N ASN A 110 3.92 -11.66 -6.98
CA ASN A 110 3.86 -10.64 -8.03
C ASN A 110 2.90 -9.49 -7.64
N PRO A 111 1.59 -9.52 -7.96
CA PRO A 111 0.73 -8.35 -7.77
C PRO A 111 0.56 -7.93 -6.31
N HIS A 112 0.56 -8.87 -5.36
CA HIS A 112 0.50 -8.52 -3.94
C HIS A 112 1.78 -7.81 -3.47
N GLN A 113 2.94 -8.39 -3.79
CA GLN A 113 4.23 -7.79 -3.44
C GLN A 113 4.45 -6.44 -4.15
N ALA A 114 3.91 -6.26 -5.35
CA ALA A 114 3.97 -5.01 -6.10
C ALA A 114 3.36 -3.83 -5.33
N GLY A 115 2.24 -4.03 -4.64
CA GLY A 115 1.62 -2.98 -3.82
C GLY A 115 2.52 -2.56 -2.65
N HIS A 116 3.10 -3.53 -1.94
CA HIS A 116 4.02 -3.30 -0.82
C HIS A 116 5.31 -2.60 -1.30
N ASP A 117 5.97 -3.17 -2.30
CA ASP A 117 7.27 -2.70 -2.79
C ASP A 117 7.16 -1.48 -3.72
N GLY A 118 5.96 -1.18 -4.24
CA GLY A 118 5.68 0.03 -4.98
C GLY A 118 5.63 1.26 -4.07
N MET A 119 5.09 1.12 -2.85
CA MET A 119 5.05 2.21 -1.88
C MET A 119 6.40 2.38 -1.16
N ARG A 120 6.99 1.27 -0.71
CA ARG A 120 8.16 1.17 0.17
C ARG A 120 8.09 2.10 1.40
N GLY A 121 9.13 2.04 2.23
CA GLY A 121 9.25 2.85 3.43
C GLY A 121 8.58 2.20 4.64
N GLY A 122 9.24 2.34 5.81
CA GLY A 122 8.80 1.83 7.10
C GLY A 122 8.15 0.45 7.06
N ILE A 123 6.95 0.38 7.65
CA ILE A 123 6.14 -0.82 7.76
C ILE A 123 5.65 -1.38 6.40
N GLY A 124 5.57 -0.55 5.36
CA GLY A 124 5.04 -0.91 4.03
C GLY A 124 5.88 -1.92 3.26
N THR A 125 7.15 -2.12 3.63
CA THR A 125 8.03 -3.16 3.06
C THR A 125 8.01 -4.48 3.85
N SER A 126 7.32 -4.51 5.00
CA SER A 126 7.32 -5.66 5.90
C SER A 126 6.01 -6.43 5.82
N ILE A 127 6.05 -7.70 5.39
CA ILE A 127 4.88 -8.58 5.42
C ILE A 127 4.28 -8.77 6.83
N LEU A 128 5.01 -8.35 7.87
CA LEU A 128 4.63 -8.49 9.26
C LEU A 128 3.80 -7.32 9.79
N ALA A 129 3.69 -6.21 9.05
CA ALA A 129 3.16 -4.97 9.63
C ALA A 129 2.31 -4.10 8.69
N THR A 130 2.07 -4.49 7.44
CA THR A 130 1.45 -3.69 6.36
C THR A 130 0.02 -3.15 6.57
N GLN A 131 -0.56 -3.27 7.76
CA GLN A 131 -1.86 -2.67 8.12
C GLN A 131 -1.75 -1.23 8.69
N GLY A 132 -0.61 -0.56 8.48
CA GLY A 132 -0.39 0.84 8.87
C GLY A 132 -0.71 1.87 7.78
N MET A 133 -1.37 1.45 6.69
CA MET A 133 -1.85 2.30 5.59
C MET A 133 -3.36 2.44 5.67
#